data_AF-T4VP47-F1
#
_entry.id   AF-T4VP47-F1
#
_cell.length_a   1.000
_cell.length_b   1.000
_cell.length_c   1.000
_cell.angle_alpha   90.00
_cell.angle_beta   90.00
_cell.angle_gamma   90.00
#
_symmetry.space_group_name_H-M   'P 1'
#
loop_
_entity.id
_entity.type
_entity.pdbx_description
1 polymer ?
#
loop_
_entity_poly.entity_id
_entity_poly.type
_entity_poly.pdbx_seq_one_letter_code
_entity_poly.pdbx_strand_id
1 'polypeptide(L)'
;MQNMWKKDYWNLLYNSYDEIAIKKSRNLRHCKFPEKLYRYRDVNDYSKEELESSRVWLSHPNDFNDPYDSFFSLNTFEHVSRNLLKSKTIFNKNYGKIISDLNIDLDTYFDEIITKDNPLEFLFYDLSEKAQINSGSEVYKILKETINELNQEKINYYRSHWCVACFSEVNDSILMWSHYSNNHEGFCIEYDFKNVDTPIYMDLIRPVIYDDKIVESYINKKPSLIIGALTKKSKCWSYENEWRLVIEHDIVKNNRKYIVPKAKSIYLGCKISAKNKDLLISIAKDRNISVYQMKMCSDEFKLISNKIL
;
A
#
# COMPACT_ATOMS: atom_id res chain seq x y z
N MET A 1 -3.23 -17.22 -12.36
CA MET A 1 -1.83 -17.08 -12.84
C MET A 1 -1.50 -15.61 -12.92
N GLN A 2 -0.47 -15.14 -12.22
CA GLN A 2 -0.06 -13.74 -12.31
C GLN A 2 0.43 -13.48 -13.75
N ASN A 3 -0.08 -12.43 -14.39
CA ASN A 3 0.33 -12.03 -15.73
C ASN A 3 1.85 -11.86 -15.79
N MET A 4 2.53 -12.59 -16.68
CA MET A 4 4.00 -12.66 -16.76
C MET A 4 4.66 -11.27 -16.78
N TRP A 5 4.04 -10.31 -17.48
CA TRP A 5 4.54 -8.93 -17.55
C TRP A 5 4.50 -8.19 -16.20
N LYS A 6 3.54 -8.49 -15.30
CA LYS A 6 3.48 -7.86 -13.96
C LYS A 6 4.68 -8.32 -13.11
N LYS A 7 5.11 -9.56 -13.27
CA LYS A 7 6.34 -10.08 -12.64
C LYS A 7 7.60 -9.42 -13.20
N ASP A 8 7.67 -9.24 -14.52
CA ASP A 8 8.79 -8.53 -15.16
C ASP A 8 8.85 -7.06 -14.75
N TYR A 9 7.70 -6.38 -14.70
CA TYR A 9 7.56 -5.02 -14.18
C TYR A 9 8.09 -4.92 -12.75
N TRP A 10 7.68 -5.86 -11.88
CA TRP A 10 8.16 -5.90 -10.49
C TRP A 10 9.67 -6.09 -10.41
N ASN A 11 10.23 -7.03 -11.18
CA ASN A 11 11.66 -7.28 -11.21
C ASN A 11 12.44 -6.03 -11.64
N LEU A 12 11.99 -5.36 -12.71
CA LEU A 12 12.62 -4.13 -13.21
C LEU A 12 12.51 -2.97 -12.22
N LEU A 13 11.38 -2.82 -11.53
CA LEU A 13 11.16 -1.71 -10.59
C LEU A 13 11.89 -1.94 -9.26
N TYR A 14 11.85 -3.15 -8.73
CA TYR A 14 12.22 -3.43 -7.35
C TYR A 14 13.53 -4.21 -7.21
N ASN A 15 13.84 -5.12 -8.13
CA ASN A 15 15.06 -5.95 -8.05
C ASN A 15 16.27 -5.34 -8.77
N SER A 16 16.04 -4.42 -9.70
CA SER A 16 17.08 -3.71 -10.46
C SER A 16 17.21 -2.27 -9.95
N TYR A 17 18.40 -1.87 -9.49
CA TYR A 17 18.65 -0.57 -8.83
C TYR A 17 19.23 0.51 -9.76
N ASP A 18 19.16 0.29 -11.08
CA ASP A 18 19.69 1.23 -12.06
C ASP A 18 18.57 1.97 -12.82
N GLU A 19 18.90 3.17 -13.30
CA GLU A 19 17.96 4.05 -14.00
C GLU A 19 17.39 3.43 -15.28
N ILE A 20 18.16 2.56 -15.95
CA ILE A 20 17.74 1.90 -17.18
C ILE A 20 16.59 0.93 -16.88
N ALA A 21 16.71 0.15 -15.80
CA ALA A 21 15.66 -0.75 -15.37
C ALA A 21 14.40 -0.01 -14.93
N ILE A 22 14.53 1.09 -14.19
CA ILE A 22 13.41 1.95 -13.82
C ILE A 22 12.69 2.48 -15.07
N LYS A 23 13.44 2.97 -16.07
CA LYS A 23 12.87 3.44 -17.35
C LYS A 23 12.16 2.31 -18.10
N LYS A 24 12.75 1.11 -18.15
CA LYS A 24 12.11 -0.08 -18.74
C LYS A 24 10.82 -0.46 -18.01
N SER A 25 10.81 -0.41 -16.67
CA SER A 25 9.60 -0.70 -15.87
C SER A 25 8.48 0.29 -16.18
N ARG A 26 8.80 1.58 -16.32
CA ARG A 26 7.86 2.65 -16.68
C ARG A 26 7.27 2.41 -18.07
N ASN A 27 8.11 2.16 -19.06
CA ASN A 27 7.66 1.87 -20.42
C ASN A 27 6.76 0.63 -20.47
N LEU A 28 7.16 -0.46 -19.79
CA LEU A 28 6.36 -1.68 -19.72
C LEU A 28 4.97 -1.41 -19.11
N ARG A 29 4.91 -0.63 -18.02
CA ARG A 29 3.65 -0.24 -17.39
C ARG A 29 2.79 0.60 -18.33
N HIS A 30 3.36 1.58 -19.03
CA HIS A 30 2.64 2.41 -19.99
C HIS A 30 2.06 1.59 -21.13
N CYS A 31 2.85 0.67 -21.72
CA CYS A 31 2.40 -0.23 -22.79
C CYS A 31 1.32 -1.22 -22.34
N LYS A 32 1.22 -1.50 -21.04
CA LYS A 32 0.24 -2.42 -20.45
C LYS A 32 -0.84 -1.72 -19.65
N PHE A 33 -0.93 -0.39 -19.73
CA PHE A 33 -1.90 0.39 -18.98
C PHE A 33 -3.33 0.08 -19.50
N PRO A 34 -4.29 -0.24 -18.62
CA PRO A 34 -5.65 -0.56 -19.06
C PRO A 34 -6.35 0.66 -19.67
N GLU A 35 -7.08 0.44 -20.75
CA GLU A 35 -7.93 1.50 -21.35
C GLU A 35 -9.07 1.92 -20.41
N LYS A 36 -9.48 1.04 -19.50
CA LYS A 36 -10.55 1.28 -18.54
C LYS A 36 -10.21 0.67 -17.20
N LEU A 37 -10.63 1.34 -16.14
CA LEU A 37 -10.47 0.89 -14.76
C LEU A 37 -11.75 1.14 -13.99
N TYR A 38 -12.02 0.25 -13.05
CA TYR A 38 -13.26 0.17 -12.30
C TYR A 38 -13.05 0.48 -10.83
N ARG A 39 -14.04 1.08 -10.17
CA ARG A 39 -13.97 1.42 -8.74
C ARG A 39 -15.30 1.10 -8.09
N TYR A 40 -15.29 0.12 -7.20
CA TYR A 40 -16.46 -0.32 -6.44
C TYR A 40 -16.73 0.64 -5.28
N ARG A 41 -18.01 0.89 -5.03
CA ARG A 41 -18.49 1.90 -4.09
C ARG A 41 -19.79 1.49 -3.41
N ASP A 42 -19.86 1.78 -2.12
CA ASP A 42 -21.12 1.94 -1.41
C ASP A 42 -21.76 3.28 -1.77
N VAL A 43 -23.05 3.45 -1.52
CA VAL A 43 -23.74 4.74 -1.74
C VAL A 43 -23.64 5.61 -0.49
N ASN A 44 -22.74 6.59 -0.51
CA ASN A 44 -22.56 7.58 0.55
C ASN A 44 -22.15 8.96 -0.02
N ASP A 45 -21.93 9.95 0.84
CA ASP A 45 -21.61 11.31 0.41
C ASP A 45 -20.30 11.40 -0.38
N TYR A 46 -19.27 10.65 0.04
CA TYR A 46 -17.98 10.62 -0.66
C TYR A 46 -18.13 10.04 -2.07
N SER A 47 -18.81 8.90 -2.23
CA SER A 47 -18.99 8.25 -3.53
C SER A 47 -19.82 9.08 -4.50
N LYS A 48 -20.79 9.87 -3.99
CA LYS A 48 -21.56 10.81 -4.78
C LYS A 48 -20.68 11.95 -5.28
N GLU A 49 -19.87 12.52 -4.38
CA GLU A 49 -18.91 13.56 -4.74
C GLU A 49 -17.93 13.08 -5.82
N GLU A 50 -17.52 11.81 -5.82
CA GLU A 50 -16.64 11.27 -6.87
C GLU A 50 -17.27 11.30 -8.27
N LEU A 51 -18.56 11.00 -8.38
CA LEU A 51 -19.31 11.12 -9.64
C LEU A 51 -19.47 12.58 -10.07
N GLU A 52 -19.53 13.49 -9.11
CA GLU A 52 -19.77 14.92 -9.33
C GLU A 52 -18.49 15.73 -9.56
N SER A 53 -17.31 15.27 -9.13
CA SER A 53 -16.14 16.16 -9.07
C SER A 53 -14.95 15.71 -9.91
N SER A 54 -15.07 14.60 -10.65
CA SER A 54 -13.94 13.97 -11.37
C SER A 54 -12.70 13.82 -10.48
N ARG A 55 -12.93 13.53 -9.20
CA ARG A 55 -11.91 13.31 -8.19
C ARG A 55 -12.23 12.03 -7.45
N VAL A 56 -11.20 11.35 -6.97
CA VAL A 56 -11.36 10.20 -6.08
C VAL A 56 -10.79 10.52 -4.71
N TRP A 57 -11.44 9.99 -3.68
CA TRP A 57 -10.90 9.96 -2.33
C TRP A 57 -9.78 8.91 -2.22
N LEU A 58 -8.71 9.25 -1.51
CA LEU A 58 -7.59 8.36 -1.23
C LEU A 58 -7.53 8.04 0.27
N SER A 59 -7.38 6.76 0.58
CA SER A 59 -7.29 6.24 1.96
C SER A 59 -5.84 6.02 2.37
N HIS A 60 -5.55 6.00 3.68
CA HIS A 60 -4.21 5.70 4.15
C HIS A 60 -4.13 4.18 4.17
N PRO A 61 -2.98 3.57 3.85
CA PRO A 61 -2.78 2.17 4.13
C PRO A 61 -3.14 1.78 5.58
N ASN A 62 -2.96 2.68 6.57
CA ASN A 62 -3.42 2.45 7.94
C ASN A 62 -4.94 2.24 8.08
N ASP A 63 -5.74 2.75 7.13
CA ASP A 63 -7.20 2.66 7.12
C ASP A 63 -7.70 1.41 6.35
N PHE A 64 -6.80 0.57 5.83
CA PHE A 64 -7.19 -0.62 5.07
C PHE A 64 -7.79 -1.70 5.97
N ASN A 65 -8.72 -2.47 5.43
CA ASN A 65 -9.40 -3.56 6.14
C ASN A 65 -8.50 -4.79 6.35
N ASP A 66 -7.51 -5.02 5.48
CA ASP A 66 -6.52 -6.09 5.62
C ASP A 66 -5.25 -5.55 6.32
N PRO A 67 -4.90 -6.05 7.52
CA PRO A 67 -3.72 -5.59 8.25
C PRO A 67 -2.39 -5.94 7.57
N TYR A 68 -2.37 -6.90 6.63
CA TYR A 68 -1.19 -7.27 5.85
C TYR A 68 -1.07 -6.50 4.53
N ASP A 69 -2.13 -5.82 4.08
CA ASP A 69 -2.09 -5.06 2.83
C ASP A 69 -1.13 -3.88 2.96
N SER A 70 -0.25 -3.72 1.96
CA SER A 70 0.79 -2.70 1.91
C SER A 70 1.77 -2.78 3.07
N PHE A 71 1.87 -3.95 3.70
CA PHE A 71 2.82 -4.20 4.77
C PHE A 71 4.19 -4.56 4.19
N PHE A 72 5.24 -4.15 4.90
CA PHE A 72 6.61 -4.50 4.57
C PHE A 72 7.39 -4.71 5.86
N SER A 73 8.33 -5.65 5.82
CA SER A 73 9.29 -5.82 6.89
C SER A 73 10.47 -4.89 6.64
N LEU A 74 10.85 -4.14 7.66
CA LEU A 74 12.18 -3.57 7.71
C LEU A 74 13.10 -4.65 8.31
N ASN A 75 14.10 -5.13 7.57
CA ASN A 75 15.15 -5.98 8.15
C ASN A 75 16.11 -5.13 8.99
N THR A 76 15.52 -4.45 9.96
CA THR A 76 16.16 -3.46 10.79
C THR A 76 17.05 -4.14 11.80
N PHE A 77 16.77 -5.36 12.30
CA PHE A 77 17.67 -6.01 13.25
C PHE A 77 19.07 -6.19 12.65
N GLU A 78 19.18 -6.85 11.50
CA GLU A 78 20.48 -7.07 10.84
C GLU A 78 21.16 -5.76 10.43
N HIS A 79 20.38 -4.73 10.06
CA HIS A 79 20.93 -3.41 9.75
C HIS A 79 21.30 -2.59 10.99
N VAL A 80 20.51 -2.61 12.04
CA VAL A 80 20.73 -1.96 13.34
C VAL A 80 21.94 -2.60 13.96
N SER A 81 22.06 -3.92 13.97
CA SER A 81 23.31 -4.62 14.22
C SER A 81 24.49 -4.01 13.44
N ARG A 82 24.40 -3.89 12.11
CA ARG A 82 25.49 -3.34 11.28
C ARG A 82 25.74 -1.83 11.39
N ASN A 83 24.78 -1.03 11.87
CA ASN A 83 24.82 0.45 11.80
C ASN A 83 24.63 1.16 13.15
N LEU A 84 24.24 0.45 14.21
CA LEU A 84 24.08 0.98 15.56
C LEU A 84 25.30 1.73 16.05
N LEU A 85 26.44 1.18 15.66
CA LEU A 85 27.76 1.59 16.08
C LEU A 85 28.40 2.59 15.11
N LYS A 86 27.67 2.99 14.05
CA LYS A 86 28.13 4.03 13.11
C LYS A 86 27.82 5.44 13.58
N SER A 87 26.92 5.61 14.55
CA SER A 87 26.57 6.93 15.08
C SER A 87 26.18 6.86 16.55
N LYS A 88 26.88 7.64 17.37
CA LYS A 88 26.64 7.80 18.81
C LYS A 88 25.22 8.28 19.12
N THR A 89 24.64 9.12 18.26
CA THR A 89 23.25 9.58 18.39
C THR A 89 22.24 8.43 18.26
N ILE A 90 22.44 7.54 17.29
CA ILE A 90 21.56 6.38 17.09
C ILE A 90 21.76 5.39 18.23
N PHE A 91 23.00 5.15 18.65
CA PHE A 91 23.31 4.31 19.80
C PHE A 91 22.61 4.80 21.07
N ASN A 92 22.71 6.10 21.39
CA ASN A 92 22.02 6.71 22.52
C ASN A 92 20.49 6.55 22.43
N LYS A 93 19.89 6.79 21.27
CA LYS A 93 18.44 6.62 21.10
C LYS A 93 17.96 5.20 21.44
N ASN A 94 18.77 4.16 21.14
CA ASN A 94 18.38 2.77 21.31
C ASN A 94 18.80 2.18 22.68
N TYR A 95 19.98 2.54 23.18
CA TYR A 95 20.58 1.95 24.39
C TYR A 95 20.77 2.94 25.52
N GLY A 96 20.53 4.23 25.31
CA GLY A 96 20.82 5.27 26.29
C GLY A 96 20.05 5.08 27.60
N LYS A 97 18.81 4.61 27.51
CA LYS A 97 18.02 4.29 28.70
C LYS A 97 18.66 3.16 29.51
N ILE A 98 18.95 2.00 28.89
CA ILE A 98 19.53 0.86 29.63
C ILE A 98 20.95 1.16 30.14
N ILE A 99 21.74 1.89 29.36
CA ILE A 99 23.09 2.35 29.75
C ILE A 99 23.00 3.29 30.98
N SER A 100 22.06 4.23 30.95
CA SER A 100 21.81 5.15 32.08
C SER A 100 21.30 4.40 33.30
N ASP A 101 20.37 3.45 33.14
CA ASP A 101 19.80 2.65 34.24
C ASP A 101 20.89 1.80 34.93
N LEU A 102 21.94 1.41 34.18
CA LEU A 102 23.11 0.68 34.69
C LEU A 102 24.23 1.59 35.20
N ASN A 103 24.03 2.91 35.26
CA ASN A 103 25.05 3.92 35.62
C ASN A 103 26.34 3.83 34.78
N ILE A 104 26.20 3.52 33.49
CA ILE A 104 27.32 3.47 32.55
C ILE A 104 27.42 4.83 31.83
N ASP A 105 28.64 5.36 31.70
CA ASP A 105 28.87 6.55 30.89
C ASP A 105 28.72 6.22 29.40
N LEU A 106 27.70 6.79 28.76
CA LEU A 106 27.34 6.47 27.39
C LEU A 106 28.44 6.79 26.38
N ASP A 107 29.13 7.90 26.59
CA ASP A 107 30.12 8.39 25.66
C ASP A 107 31.33 7.46 25.62
N THR A 108 31.88 7.17 26.79
CA THR A 108 33.01 6.24 26.96
C THR A 108 32.63 4.84 26.51
N TYR A 109 31.43 4.39 26.84
CA TYR A 109 30.99 3.03 26.52
C TYR A 109 30.78 2.83 25.02
N PHE A 110 30.19 3.81 24.33
CA PHE A 110 30.12 3.77 22.87
C PHE A 110 31.51 3.69 22.23
N ASP A 111 32.44 4.54 22.68
CA ASP A 111 33.79 4.60 22.14
C ASP A 111 34.55 3.28 22.42
N GLU A 112 34.30 2.63 23.55
CA GLU A 112 34.82 1.28 23.82
C GLU A 112 34.24 0.23 22.86
N ILE A 113 32.91 0.19 22.70
CA ILE A 113 32.25 -0.84 21.90
C ILE A 113 32.73 -0.82 20.45
N ILE A 114 32.85 0.36 19.83
CA ILE A 114 33.25 0.49 18.42
C ILE A 114 34.68 -0.01 18.14
N THR A 115 35.52 -0.15 19.17
CA THR A 115 36.90 -0.64 19.04
C THR A 115 37.04 -2.16 19.09
N LYS A 116 35.97 -2.89 19.46
CA LYS A 116 36.02 -4.35 19.59
C LYS A 116 35.95 -5.02 18.22
N ASP A 117 36.50 -6.24 18.11
CA ASP A 117 36.44 -7.01 16.87
C ASP A 117 35.02 -7.43 16.50
N ASN A 118 34.19 -7.77 17.51
CA ASN A 118 32.75 -7.97 17.36
C ASN A 118 31.98 -7.07 18.34
N PRO A 119 31.79 -5.79 17.99
CA PRO A 119 31.20 -4.80 18.87
C PRO A 119 29.79 -5.13 19.39
N LEU A 120 28.95 -5.78 18.56
CA LEU A 120 27.61 -6.15 18.98
C LEU A 120 27.63 -7.28 20.00
N GLU A 121 28.41 -8.33 19.73
CA GLU A 121 28.54 -9.46 20.64
C GLU A 121 29.09 -8.99 21.98
N PHE A 122 30.09 -8.10 21.97
CA PHE A 122 30.59 -7.44 23.17
C PHE A 122 29.49 -6.65 23.89
N LEU A 123 28.77 -5.77 23.19
CA LEU A 123 27.66 -5.00 23.75
C LEU A 123 26.61 -5.90 24.41
N PHE A 124 26.21 -6.99 23.74
CA PHE A 124 25.20 -7.92 24.27
C PHE A 124 25.70 -8.63 25.53
N TYR A 125 26.92 -9.16 25.50
CA TYR A 125 27.51 -9.89 26.61
C TYR A 125 27.70 -8.97 27.83
N ASP A 126 28.33 -7.82 27.62
CA ASP A 126 28.69 -6.89 28.69
C ASP A 126 27.45 -6.26 29.34
N LEU A 127 26.43 -5.85 28.57
CA LEU A 127 25.17 -5.38 29.14
C LEU A 127 24.44 -6.49 29.92
N SER A 128 24.50 -7.74 29.45
CA SER A 128 23.86 -8.86 30.16
C SER A 128 24.53 -9.17 31.49
N GLU A 129 25.86 -9.09 31.54
CA GLU A 129 26.65 -9.28 32.75
C GLU A 129 26.38 -8.16 33.76
N LYS A 130 26.44 -6.90 33.33
CA LYS A 130 26.22 -5.72 34.19
C LYS A 130 24.79 -5.64 34.73
N ALA A 131 23.80 -6.08 33.96
CA ALA A 131 22.41 -6.13 34.40
C ALA A 131 22.10 -7.31 35.35
N GLN A 132 23.09 -8.18 35.63
CA GLN A 132 22.90 -9.42 36.42
C GLN A 132 21.76 -10.30 35.86
N ILE A 133 21.57 -10.24 34.55
CA ILE A 133 20.56 -11.00 33.84
C ILE A 133 21.20 -12.35 33.48
N ASN A 134 20.71 -13.43 34.07
CA ASN A 134 21.32 -14.78 34.03
C ASN A 134 21.48 -15.43 32.64
N SER A 135 21.11 -14.76 31.54
CA SER A 135 21.37 -15.26 30.19
C SER A 135 21.27 -14.14 29.16
N GLY A 136 22.21 -14.10 28.20
CA GLY A 136 22.18 -13.19 27.04
C GLY A 136 20.88 -13.25 26.22
N SER A 137 20.00 -14.23 26.46
CA SER A 137 18.67 -14.33 25.84
C SER A 137 17.68 -13.24 26.29
N GLU A 138 17.72 -12.75 27.53
CA GLU A 138 16.75 -11.72 27.97
C GLU A 138 17.14 -10.34 27.44
N VAL A 139 18.43 -9.99 27.40
CA VAL A 139 18.92 -8.76 26.75
C VAL A 139 18.65 -8.79 25.24
N TYR A 140 18.88 -9.93 24.60
CA TYR A 140 18.52 -10.13 23.19
C TYR A 140 17.02 -9.92 22.95
N LYS A 141 16.17 -10.43 23.85
CA LYS A 141 14.71 -10.26 23.79
C LYS A 141 14.29 -8.80 23.91
N ILE A 142 14.81 -8.07 24.90
CA ILE A 142 14.54 -6.63 25.09
C ILE A 142 14.92 -5.85 23.83
N LEU A 143 16.10 -6.09 23.27
CA LEU A 143 16.57 -5.36 22.08
C LEU A 143 15.77 -5.70 20.84
N LYS A 144 15.36 -6.95 20.68
CA LYS A 144 14.44 -7.37 19.63
C LYS A 144 13.09 -6.68 19.76
N GLU A 145 12.56 -6.55 20.98
CA GLU A 145 11.31 -5.83 21.26
C GLU A 145 11.43 -4.34 20.92
N THR A 146 12.46 -3.63 21.41
CA THR A 146 12.71 -2.21 21.08
C THR A 146 12.86 -1.97 19.57
N ILE A 147 13.58 -2.85 18.87
CA ILE A 147 13.73 -2.74 17.41
C ILE A 147 12.39 -2.96 16.70
N ASN A 148 11.57 -3.90 17.18
CA ASN A 148 10.24 -4.13 16.63
C ASN A 148 9.33 -2.92 16.83
N GLU A 149 9.36 -2.27 18.00
CA GLU A 149 8.61 -1.04 18.27
C GLU A 149 9.03 0.10 17.31
N LEU A 150 10.33 0.36 17.18
CA LEU A 150 10.86 1.37 16.25
C LEU A 150 10.51 1.08 14.79
N ASN A 151 10.44 -0.20 14.42
CA ASN A 151 9.99 -0.61 13.09
C ASN A 151 8.51 -0.34 12.88
N GLN A 152 7.68 -0.65 13.87
CA GLN A 152 6.25 -0.38 13.81
C GLN A 152 5.99 1.12 13.68
N GLU A 153 6.68 1.96 14.45
CA GLU A 153 6.56 3.42 14.32
C GLU A 153 6.91 3.90 12.90
N LYS A 154 8.03 3.41 12.33
CA LYS A 154 8.42 3.77 10.96
C LYS A 154 7.43 3.28 9.92
N ILE A 155 6.97 2.03 10.03
CA ILE A 155 5.98 1.46 9.11
C ILE A 155 4.68 2.28 9.20
N ASN A 156 4.21 2.60 10.40
CA ASN A 156 3.02 3.40 10.63
C ASN A 156 3.17 4.81 10.05
N TYR A 157 4.34 5.44 10.23
CA TYR A 157 4.69 6.71 9.60
C TYR A 157 4.60 6.61 8.07
N TYR A 158 5.22 5.61 7.44
CA TYR A 158 5.11 5.44 5.99
C TYR A 158 3.66 5.22 5.54
N ARG A 159 2.90 4.39 6.26
CA ARG A 159 1.50 4.12 5.95
C ARG A 159 0.57 5.32 6.16
N SER A 160 0.96 6.32 6.97
CA SER A 160 0.23 7.59 7.09
C SER A 160 0.72 8.69 6.14
N HIS A 161 1.92 8.56 5.57
CA HIS A 161 2.47 9.54 4.62
C HIS A 161 2.08 9.28 3.16
N TRP A 162 1.37 8.18 2.90
CA TRP A 162 0.90 7.83 1.56
C TRP A 162 -0.61 7.66 1.53
N CYS A 163 -1.20 8.08 0.43
CA CYS A 163 -2.61 8.04 0.12
C CYS A 163 -2.81 7.15 -1.11
N VAL A 164 -3.77 6.23 -1.03
CA VAL A 164 -4.03 5.23 -2.07
C VAL A 164 -5.48 5.25 -2.51
N ALA A 165 -5.69 5.23 -3.82
CA ALA A 165 -6.98 4.96 -4.43
C ALA A 165 -6.89 3.67 -5.26
N CYS A 166 -7.74 2.71 -4.95
CA CYS A 166 -7.77 1.38 -5.58
C CYS A 166 -8.75 1.31 -6.76
N PHE A 167 -8.32 0.66 -7.84
CA PHE A 167 -9.10 0.40 -9.04
C PHE A 167 -8.97 -1.08 -9.43
N SER A 168 -9.83 -1.56 -10.31
CA SER A 168 -9.83 -2.92 -10.82
C SER A 168 -9.91 -2.96 -12.34
N GLU A 169 -9.33 -4.00 -12.96
CA GLU A 169 -9.55 -4.30 -14.38
C GLU A 169 -10.94 -4.92 -14.66
N VAL A 170 -11.64 -5.38 -13.63
CA VAL A 170 -12.93 -6.09 -13.75
C VAL A 170 -14.06 -5.39 -12.99
N ASN A 171 -15.30 -5.58 -13.43
CA ASN A 171 -16.51 -5.02 -12.79
C ASN A 171 -17.58 -6.07 -12.49
N ASP A 172 -17.32 -7.35 -12.76
CA ASP A 172 -18.25 -8.48 -12.64
C ASP A 172 -17.86 -9.48 -11.54
N SER A 173 -16.78 -9.21 -10.79
CA SER A 173 -16.33 -10.05 -9.67
C SER A 173 -17.36 -10.06 -8.53
N ILE A 174 -17.99 -11.21 -8.30
CA ILE A 174 -18.99 -11.43 -7.23
C ILE A 174 -18.41 -11.08 -5.86
N LEU A 175 -17.16 -11.49 -5.58
CA LEU A 175 -16.49 -11.21 -4.31
C LEU A 175 -16.29 -9.70 -4.12
N MET A 176 -15.90 -8.97 -5.17
CA MET A 176 -15.74 -7.52 -5.07
C MET A 176 -17.07 -6.80 -4.83
N TRP A 177 -18.14 -7.23 -5.50
CA TRP A 177 -19.47 -6.69 -5.22
C TRP A 177 -19.91 -6.97 -3.77
N SER A 178 -19.54 -8.12 -3.22
CA SER A 178 -19.83 -8.46 -1.83
C SER A 178 -19.07 -7.55 -0.84
N HIS A 179 -17.76 -7.37 -1.04
CA HIS A 179 -16.90 -6.64 -0.11
C HIS A 179 -16.94 -5.11 -0.23
N TYR A 180 -17.03 -4.58 -1.45
CA TYR A 180 -16.75 -3.17 -1.75
C TYR A 180 -17.96 -2.39 -2.28
N SER A 181 -19.13 -3.02 -2.29
CA SER A 181 -20.38 -2.36 -2.70
C SER A 181 -21.55 -2.79 -1.82
N ASN A 182 -21.31 -2.85 -0.51
CA ASN A 182 -22.29 -3.15 0.53
C ASN A 182 -23.16 -4.37 0.16
N ASN A 183 -22.53 -5.53 -0.07
CA ASN A 183 -23.23 -6.77 -0.43
C ASN A 183 -24.12 -6.66 -1.68
N HIS A 184 -23.62 -6.03 -2.75
CA HIS A 184 -24.32 -5.76 -4.02
C HIS A 184 -25.41 -4.68 -3.97
N GLU A 185 -25.48 -3.87 -2.91
CA GLU A 185 -26.40 -2.73 -2.80
C GLU A 185 -25.80 -1.40 -3.29
N GLY A 186 -24.49 -1.39 -3.54
CA GLY A 186 -23.74 -0.25 -4.04
C GLY A 186 -23.69 -0.19 -5.57
N PHE A 187 -22.60 0.39 -6.09
CA PHE A 187 -22.37 0.60 -7.51
C PHE A 187 -20.87 0.49 -7.84
N CYS A 188 -20.56 0.42 -9.13
CA CYS A 188 -19.20 0.41 -9.65
C CYS A 188 -19.05 1.50 -10.71
N ILE A 189 -18.00 2.30 -10.60
CA ILE A 189 -17.67 3.39 -11.53
C ILE A 189 -16.69 2.88 -12.56
N GLU A 190 -16.91 3.20 -13.84
CA GLU A 190 -15.95 2.98 -14.92
C GLU A 190 -15.32 4.31 -15.33
N TYR A 191 -13.99 4.34 -15.33
CA TYR A 191 -13.19 5.44 -15.83
C TYR A 191 -12.57 5.06 -17.17
N ASP A 192 -12.62 5.98 -18.13
CA ASP A 192 -11.97 5.83 -19.43
C ASP A 192 -10.58 6.46 -19.40
N PHE A 193 -9.57 5.63 -19.59
CA PHE A 193 -8.16 6.02 -19.63
C PHE A 193 -7.57 6.01 -21.06
N LYS A 194 -8.37 5.69 -22.09
CA LYS A 194 -7.88 5.50 -23.46
C LYS A 194 -7.31 6.77 -24.10
N ASN A 195 -7.98 7.92 -23.90
CA ASN A 195 -7.66 9.19 -24.57
C ASN A 195 -7.38 10.32 -23.56
N VAL A 196 -6.73 9.99 -22.45
CA VAL A 196 -6.49 11.00 -21.41
C VAL A 196 -5.25 11.79 -21.76
N ASP A 197 -5.41 13.08 -22.01
CA ASP A 197 -4.33 14.04 -22.35
C ASP A 197 -3.28 14.23 -21.23
N THR A 198 -3.43 13.50 -20.12
CA THR A 198 -2.54 13.60 -18.95
C THR A 198 -1.78 12.28 -18.76
N PRO A 199 -0.57 12.15 -19.33
CA PRO A 199 0.31 10.99 -19.14
C PRO A 199 0.62 10.69 -17.66
N ILE A 200 0.41 11.68 -16.77
CA ILE A 200 0.67 11.57 -15.34
C ILE A 200 -0.06 10.37 -14.69
N TYR A 201 -1.25 10.00 -15.18
CA TYR A 201 -1.98 8.85 -14.62
C TYR A 201 -1.23 7.54 -14.86
N MET A 202 -0.60 7.39 -16.02
CA MET A 202 0.22 6.22 -16.33
C MET A 202 1.51 6.16 -15.49
N ASP A 203 1.88 7.26 -14.83
CA ASP A 203 2.99 7.32 -13.89
C ASP A 203 2.62 7.06 -12.44
N LEU A 204 1.43 7.52 -12.04
CA LEU A 204 0.95 7.45 -10.66
C LEU A 204 0.13 6.20 -10.37
N ILE A 205 -0.58 5.66 -11.37
CA ILE A 205 -1.41 4.46 -11.25
C ILE A 205 -0.58 3.23 -11.62
N ARG A 206 -0.53 2.23 -10.73
CA ARG A 206 0.39 1.09 -10.81
C ARG A 206 -0.34 -0.23 -10.61
N PRO A 207 0.07 -1.31 -11.30
CA PRO A 207 -0.53 -2.62 -11.08
C PRO A 207 -0.13 -3.15 -9.70
N VAL A 208 -1.06 -3.83 -9.03
CA VAL A 208 -0.75 -4.58 -7.82
C VAL A 208 -0.12 -5.92 -8.18
N ILE A 209 0.91 -6.28 -7.41
CA ILE A 209 1.66 -7.52 -7.53
C ILE A 209 1.21 -8.44 -6.40
N TYR A 210 0.61 -9.56 -6.78
CA TYR A 210 0.08 -10.55 -5.86
C TYR A 210 1.12 -11.61 -5.52
N ASP A 211 1.53 -11.66 -4.25
CA ASP A 211 2.50 -12.61 -3.73
C ASP A 211 2.35 -12.71 -2.20
N ASP A 212 2.44 -13.93 -1.67
CA ASP A 212 2.21 -14.22 -0.24
C ASP A 212 3.43 -13.88 0.61
N LYS A 213 4.56 -13.56 -0.02
CA LYS A 213 5.75 -13.04 0.65
C LYS A 213 5.62 -11.53 0.78
N ILE A 214 5.75 -11.01 2.00
CA ILE A 214 5.83 -9.56 2.25
C ILE A 214 7.07 -8.96 1.56
N VAL A 215 7.06 -7.63 1.37
CA VAL A 215 8.25 -6.92 0.90
C VAL A 215 9.27 -6.84 2.03
N GLU A 216 10.51 -7.23 1.75
CA GLU A 216 11.64 -7.06 2.68
C GLU A 216 12.47 -5.83 2.29
N SER A 217 12.44 -4.82 3.13
CA SER A 217 13.30 -3.65 2.99
C SER A 217 14.72 -3.95 3.43
N TYR A 218 15.66 -3.67 2.54
CA TYR A 218 17.07 -3.51 2.86
C TYR A 218 17.40 -2.02 2.65
N ILE A 219 18.01 -1.34 3.62
CA ILE A 219 18.16 0.13 3.65
C ILE A 219 18.94 0.71 2.45
N ASN A 220 19.68 -0.13 1.71
CA ASN A 220 20.37 0.27 0.48
C ASN A 220 19.46 0.30 -0.76
N LYS A 221 18.16 0.01 -0.62
CA LYS A 221 17.17 0.00 -1.72
C LYS A 221 16.27 1.24 -1.66
N LYS A 222 16.79 2.40 -2.08
CA LYS A 222 15.98 3.63 -2.30
C LYS A 222 16.01 3.98 -3.79
N PRO A 223 14.91 4.45 -4.44
CA PRO A 223 13.58 4.82 -3.92
C PRO A 223 12.42 3.84 -4.23
N SER A 224 12.64 2.68 -4.86
CA SER A 224 11.57 1.77 -5.34
C SER A 224 10.86 0.93 -4.27
N LEU A 225 11.37 0.91 -3.04
CA LEU A 225 10.86 0.06 -1.96
C LEU A 225 9.44 0.42 -1.51
N ILE A 226 9.18 1.69 -1.24
CA ILE A 226 7.88 2.14 -0.69
C ILE A 226 6.77 1.89 -1.71
N ILE A 227 7.03 2.26 -2.96
CA ILE A 227 6.12 1.95 -4.07
C ILE A 227 5.90 0.45 -4.19
N GLY A 228 6.98 -0.35 -4.08
CA GLY A 228 6.88 -1.80 -4.05
C GLY A 228 5.92 -2.29 -2.97
N ALA A 229 6.10 -1.83 -1.72
CA ALA A 229 5.22 -2.20 -0.61
C ALA A 229 3.77 -1.79 -0.85
N LEU A 230 3.52 -0.54 -1.26
CA LEU A 230 2.19 -0.01 -1.54
C LEU A 230 1.48 -0.72 -2.71
N THR A 231 2.21 -1.41 -3.57
CA THR A 231 1.66 -2.17 -4.70
C THR A 231 1.84 -3.69 -4.55
N LYS A 232 2.05 -4.20 -3.34
CA LYS A 232 2.10 -5.65 -3.07
C LYS A 232 0.94 -6.08 -2.18
N LYS A 233 0.32 -7.22 -2.51
CA LYS A 233 -0.84 -7.77 -1.80
C LYS A 233 -0.80 -9.30 -1.80
N SER A 234 -1.43 -9.95 -0.82
CA SER A 234 -1.51 -11.42 -0.76
C SER A 234 -2.24 -12.02 -1.98
N LYS A 235 -1.89 -13.24 -2.39
CA LYS A 235 -2.51 -13.88 -3.56
C LYS A 235 -3.99 -14.20 -3.35
N CYS A 236 -4.47 -14.31 -2.11
CA CYS A 236 -5.88 -14.54 -1.84
C CYS A 236 -6.77 -13.40 -2.39
N TRP A 237 -6.23 -12.19 -2.54
CA TRP A 237 -6.92 -11.03 -3.12
C TRP A 237 -6.71 -10.86 -4.64
N SER A 238 -6.09 -11.84 -5.31
CA SER A 238 -5.74 -11.72 -6.74
C SER A 238 -6.93 -11.60 -7.69
N TYR A 239 -8.14 -11.96 -7.23
CA TYR A 239 -9.37 -11.77 -7.98
C TYR A 239 -9.74 -10.29 -8.20
N GLU A 240 -9.12 -9.36 -7.47
CA GLU A 240 -9.40 -7.93 -7.60
C GLU A 240 -8.79 -7.31 -8.86
N ASN A 241 -7.79 -7.95 -9.48
CA ASN A 241 -7.04 -7.39 -10.62
C ASN A 241 -6.68 -5.90 -10.43
N GLU A 242 -6.11 -5.61 -9.25
CA GLU A 242 -6.07 -4.26 -8.69
C GLU A 242 -4.98 -3.39 -9.34
N TRP A 243 -5.31 -2.10 -9.51
CA TRP A 243 -4.39 -1.01 -9.80
C TRP A 243 -4.53 0.09 -8.77
N ARG A 244 -3.43 0.71 -8.34
CA ARG A 244 -3.41 1.72 -7.28
C ARG A 244 -2.88 3.03 -7.80
N LEU A 245 -3.66 4.09 -7.63
CA LEU A 245 -3.16 5.46 -7.62
C LEU A 245 -2.48 5.70 -6.28
N VAL A 246 -1.18 5.99 -6.31
CA VAL A 246 -0.35 6.16 -5.11
C VAL A 246 0.23 7.57 -5.07
N ILE A 247 -0.08 8.33 -4.02
CA ILE A 247 0.29 9.74 -3.90
C ILE A 247 0.76 10.03 -2.47
N GLU A 248 1.80 10.83 -2.32
CA GLU A 248 2.24 11.32 -1.01
C GLU A 248 1.16 12.21 -0.37
N HIS A 249 0.96 12.07 0.94
CA HIS A 249 -0.05 12.82 1.68
C HIS A 249 0.11 14.33 1.47
N ASP A 250 1.34 14.86 1.49
CA ASP A 250 1.60 16.30 1.39
C ASP A 250 1.13 16.93 0.07
N ILE A 251 1.02 16.13 -1.00
CA ILE A 251 0.53 16.58 -2.31
C ILE A 251 -0.99 16.81 -2.28
N VAL A 252 -1.74 15.90 -1.63
CA VAL A 252 -3.22 15.95 -1.57
C VAL A 252 -3.74 16.65 -0.32
N LYS A 253 -2.89 16.80 0.71
CA LYS A 253 -3.17 17.37 2.03
C LYS A 253 -4.44 16.77 2.64
N ASN A 254 -5.07 17.51 3.55
CA ASN A 254 -6.24 17.07 4.33
C ASN A 254 -7.50 16.77 3.49
N ASN A 255 -7.61 17.27 2.24
CA ASN A 255 -8.76 16.95 1.40
C ASN A 255 -8.65 15.56 0.76
N ARG A 256 -7.45 14.96 0.73
CA ARG A 256 -7.19 13.57 0.31
C ARG A 256 -7.90 13.17 -0.98
N LYS A 257 -8.02 14.11 -1.90
CA LYS A 257 -8.68 13.96 -3.19
C LYS A 257 -7.68 14.20 -4.30
N TYR A 258 -7.77 13.39 -5.33
CA TYR A 258 -6.96 13.59 -6.53
C TYR A 258 -7.82 13.50 -7.77
N ILE A 259 -7.45 14.29 -8.77
CA ILE A 259 -8.14 14.34 -10.05
C ILE A 259 -8.00 13.00 -10.78
N VAL A 260 -9.06 12.57 -11.44
CA VAL A 260 -9.10 11.41 -12.34
C VAL A 260 -9.90 11.77 -13.58
N PRO A 261 -9.88 10.96 -14.65
CA PRO A 261 -10.82 11.13 -15.75
C PRO A 261 -12.27 11.16 -15.26
N LYS A 262 -13.14 11.81 -16.04
CA LYS A 262 -14.57 11.78 -15.79
C LYS A 262 -15.08 10.35 -15.86
N ALA A 263 -16.00 9.98 -14.96
CA ALA A 263 -16.69 8.70 -15.04
C ALA A 263 -17.41 8.57 -16.39
N LYS A 264 -17.25 7.42 -17.05
CA LYS A 264 -17.88 7.09 -18.33
C LYS A 264 -19.20 6.36 -18.14
N SER A 265 -19.17 5.38 -17.24
CA SER A 265 -20.33 4.55 -16.91
C SER A 265 -20.40 4.28 -15.41
N ILE A 266 -21.61 4.02 -14.92
CA ILE A 266 -21.81 3.36 -13.62
C ILE A 266 -22.60 2.07 -13.79
N TYR A 267 -22.28 1.09 -12.97
CA TYR A 267 -22.95 -0.19 -12.89
C TYR A 267 -23.63 -0.26 -11.53
N LEU A 268 -24.92 -0.50 -11.49
CA LEU A 268 -25.70 -0.57 -10.26
C LEU A 268 -25.76 -2.02 -9.78
N GLY A 269 -25.53 -2.25 -8.49
CA GLY A 269 -25.57 -3.58 -7.91
C GLY A 269 -26.92 -4.26 -8.07
N CYS A 270 -26.94 -5.60 -8.08
CA CYS A 270 -28.17 -6.37 -8.29
C CYS A 270 -29.18 -6.25 -7.14
N LYS A 271 -28.75 -5.77 -5.97
CA LYS A 271 -29.59 -5.54 -4.79
C LYS A 271 -29.78 -4.06 -4.46
N ILE A 272 -29.37 -3.15 -5.34
CA ILE A 272 -29.50 -1.71 -5.09
C ILE A 272 -30.95 -1.31 -4.78
N SER A 273 -31.14 -0.47 -3.76
CA SER A 273 -32.47 0.02 -3.40
C SER A 273 -33.02 0.97 -4.48
N ALA A 274 -34.35 1.03 -4.63
CA ALA A 274 -35.00 1.93 -5.58
C ALA A 274 -34.58 3.40 -5.36
N LYS A 275 -34.55 3.84 -4.10
CA LYS A 275 -34.09 5.19 -3.71
C LYS A 275 -32.68 5.49 -4.20
N ASN A 276 -31.73 4.59 -3.98
CA ASN A 276 -30.33 4.80 -4.39
C ASN A 276 -30.16 4.71 -5.90
N LYS A 277 -30.92 3.83 -6.55
CA LYS A 277 -30.96 3.72 -8.01
C LYS A 277 -31.43 5.03 -8.66
N ASP A 278 -32.55 5.57 -8.21
CA ASP A 278 -33.10 6.83 -8.74
C ASP A 278 -32.14 8.00 -8.55
N LEU A 279 -31.52 8.08 -7.36
CA LEU A 279 -30.48 9.06 -7.05
C LEU A 279 -29.29 8.98 -8.01
N LEU A 280 -28.72 7.80 -8.18
CA LEU A 280 -27.55 7.60 -9.05
C LEU A 280 -27.88 7.84 -10.53
N ILE A 281 -29.08 7.47 -10.98
CA ILE A 281 -29.56 7.77 -12.34
C ILE A 281 -29.69 9.28 -12.55
N SER A 282 -30.19 10.03 -11.55
CA SER A 282 -30.26 11.49 -11.63
C SER A 282 -28.89 12.12 -11.82
N ILE A 283 -27.93 11.76 -10.96
CA ILE A 283 -26.54 12.25 -11.06
C ILE A 283 -25.94 11.86 -12.43
N ALA A 284 -26.19 10.62 -12.89
CA ALA A 284 -25.67 10.14 -14.15
C ALA A 284 -26.25 10.91 -15.36
N LYS A 285 -27.53 11.25 -15.36
CA LYS A 285 -28.15 12.10 -16.40
C LYS A 285 -27.51 13.48 -16.46
N ASP A 286 -27.39 14.14 -15.31
CA ASP A 286 -26.81 15.48 -15.21
C ASP A 286 -25.35 15.52 -15.68
N ARG A 287 -24.63 14.41 -15.45
CA ARG A 287 -23.22 14.26 -15.84
C ARG A 287 -23.01 13.55 -17.16
N ASN A 288 -24.05 13.17 -17.90
CA ASN A 288 -23.94 12.40 -19.13
C ASN A 288 -23.07 11.13 -18.96
N ILE A 289 -23.42 10.31 -17.97
CA ILE A 289 -22.78 9.05 -17.61
C ILE A 289 -23.74 7.91 -18.00
N SER A 290 -23.27 6.89 -18.69
CA SER A 290 -24.10 5.71 -19.00
C SER A 290 -24.40 4.90 -17.76
N VAL A 291 -25.60 4.32 -17.65
CA VAL A 291 -25.97 3.51 -16.47
C VAL A 291 -26.29 2.10 -16.91
N TYR A 292 -25.76 1.14 -16.16
CA TYR A 292 -26.00 -0.28 -16.34
C TYR A 292 -26.56 -0.88 -15.06
N GLN A 293 -27.43 -1.88 -15.18
CA GLN A 293 -27.91 -2.69 -14.06
C GLN A 293 -27.22 -4.05 -14.08
N MET A 294 -26.52 -4.39 -12.99
CA MET A 294 -26.01 -5.75 -12.80
C MET A 294 -27.17 -6.71 -12.49
N LYS A 295 -27.09 -7.92 -13.04
CA LYS A 295 -28.03 -9.03 -12.82
C LYS A 295 -27.25 -10.32 -12.57
N MET A 296 -27.81 -11.18 -11.74
CA MET A 296 -27.30 -12.55 -11.55
C MET A 296 -27.75 -13.41 -12.73
N CYS A 297 -26.83 -14.23 -13.25
CA CYS A 297 -27.20 -15.27 -14.20
C CYS A 297 -27.95 -16.40 -13.45
N SER A 298 -28.94 -17.02 -14.10
CA SER A 298 -29.77 -18.06 -13.47
C SER A 298 -29.12 -19.44 -13.45
N ASP A 299 -28.16 -19.68 -14.34
CA ASP A 299 -27.55 -20.97 -14.67
C ASP A 299 -26.04 -21.01 -14.42
N GLU A 300 -25.42 -19.86 -14.15
CA GLU A 300 -23.98 -19.74 -13.88
C GLU A 300 -23.71 -18.76 -12.72
N PHE A 301 -22.66 -19.00 -11.95
CA PHE A 301 -22.18 -18.09 -10.90
C PHE A 301 -21.44 -16.88 -11.51
N LYS A 302 -22.17 -16.03 -12.23
CA LYS A 302 -21.66 -14.81 -12.86
C LYS A 302 -22.65 -13.65 -12.75
N LEU A 303 -22.11 -12.44 -12.89
CA LEU A 303 -22.89 -11.22 -13.04
C LEU A 303 -22.82 -10.74 -14.48
N ILE A 304 -23.95 -10.27 -15.01
CA ILE A 304 -24.04 -9.61 -16.31
C ILE A 304 -24.66 -8.22 -16.17
N SER A 305 -24.31 -7.30 -17.05
CA SER A 305 -24.81 -5.92 -17.01
C SER A 305 -25.70 -5.61 -18.21
N ASN A 306 -26.82 -4.91 -17.98
CA ASN A 306 -27.68 -4.39 -19.05
C ASN A 306 -27.74 -2.86 -18.98
N LYS A 307 -27.59 -2.18 -20.13
CA LYS A 307 -27.70 -0.72 -20.20
C LYS A 307 -29.14 -0.28 -19.91
N ILE A 308 -29.29 0.76 -19.09
CA ILE A 308 -30.58 1.34 -18.71
C ILE A 308 -30.64 2.87 -18.86
N LEU A 309 -29.49 3.53 -19.05
CA LEU A 309 -29.36 4.93 -19.48
C LEU A 309 -28.20 5.06 -20.46
#